data_AF-A0AAW9YZG2-F1
#
_entry.id   AF-A0AAW9YZG2-F1
#
_cell.length_a   1.000
_cell.length_b   1.000
_cell.length_c   1.000
_cell.angle_alpha   90.00
_cell.angle_beta   90.00
_cell.angle_gamma   90.00
#
_symmetry.space_group_name_H-M   'P 1'
#
loop_
_entity.id
_entity.type
_entity.pdbx_description
1 polymer ?
#
loop_
_entity_poly.entity_id
_entity_poly.type
_entity_poly.pdbx_seq_one_letter_code
_entity_poly.pdbx_strand_id
1 'polypeptide(L)'
;MNYPNGKPFKPNQTRGGITNMSQHSKIEYGGRGMSLEKDIERSNQFYMKHRRAVIHKKPTPVQVVHVDYPKRSQAVIKEAYFRTPSTTDYNGIYQGYHIDFEAKETKNKTS
;
A
#
# COMPACT_ATOMS: atom_id res chain seq x y z
N MET A 1 23.55 -16.80 46.38
CA MET A 1 23.00 -16.76 47.74
C MET A 1 21.48 -16.89 47.60
N ASN A 2 20.91 -18.06 47.93
CA ASN A 2 19.50 -18.37 47.66
C ASN A 2 18.68 -18.27 48.95
N TYR A 3 17.53 -17.58 48.89
CA TYR A 3 16.62 -17.46 50.02
C TYR A 3 15.64 -18.64 50.10
N PRO A 4 15.07 -18.93 51.30
CA PRO A 4 14.32 -20.17 51.58
C PRO A 4 13.04 -20.39 50.77
N ASN A 5 12.63 -19.40 49.96
CA ASN A 5 11.38 -19.43 49.20
C ASN A 5 11.61 -19.63 47.69
N GLY A 6 12.78 -20.12 47.28
CA GLY A 6 13.05 -20.62 45.92
C GLY A 6 12.99 -19.59 44.77
N LYS A 7 12.83 -18.30 45.05
CA LYS A 7 12.81 -17.25 44.01
C LYS A 7 14.23 -16.69 43.79
N PRO A 8 14.74 -16.67 42.55
CA PRO A 8 16.04 -16.09 42.25
C PRO A 8 16.02 -14.56 42.42
N PHE A 9 17.06 -14.01 43.03
CA PHE A 9 17.28 -12.57 43.19
C PHE A 9 17.52 -11.92 41.82
N LYS A 10 16.68 -10.94 41.44
CA LYS A 10 16.88 -10.11 40.24
C LYS A 10 17.41 -8.74 40.68
N PRO A 11 18.65 -8.36 40.35
CA PRO A 11 19.15 -7.02 40.65
C PRO A 11 18.40 -5.97 39.82
N ASN A 12 17.96 -4.88 40.46
CA ASN A 12 17.41 -3.71 39.79
C ASN A 12 18.51 -3.03 38.99
N GLN A 13 18.38 -2.98 37.65
CA GLN A 13 19.25 -2.16 36.82
C GLN A 13 18.86 -0.69 36.99
N THR A 14 19.73 0.04 37.69
CA THR A 14 19.76 1.50 37.75
C THR A 14 20.05 2.09 36.37
N ARG A 15 19.38 3.21 36.09
CA ARG A 15 19.42 3.98 34.84
C ARG A 15 20.84 4.42 34.48
N GLY A 16 21.27 4.14 33.26
CA GLY A 16 22.56 4.60 32.73
C GLY A 16 22.72 4.22 31.27
N GLY A 17 21.94 4.86 30.39
CA GLY A 17 22.06 4.68 28.95
C GLY A 17 21.32 5.79 28.23
N ILE A 18 22.06 6.74 27.68
CA ILE A 18 21.55 7.68 26.68
C ILE A 18 21.16 6.82 25.48
N THR A 19 19.88 6.44 25.39
CA THR A 19 19.35 5.93 24.14
C THR A 19 19.24 7.14 23.23
N ASN A 20 20.13 7.22 22.23
CA ASN A 20 19.88 8.02 21.04
C ASN A 20 18.58 7.48 20.44
N MET A 21 17.44 8.00 20.90
CA MET A 21 16.19 7.87 20.19
C MET A 21 16.39 8.65 18.91
N SER A 22 16.84 7.95 17.86
CA SER A 22 16.65 8.39 16.50
C SER A 22 15.16 8.71 16.41
N GLN A 23 14.82 10.00 16.40
CA GLN A 23 13.51 10.48 16.02
C GLN A 23 13.34 10.10 14.56
N HIS A 24 13.00 8.84 14.32
CA HIS A 24 12.40 8.46 13.07
C HIS A 24 11.06 9.17 13.09
N SER A 25 10.96 10.29 12.36
CA SER A 25 9.68 10.87 12.05
C SER A 25 8.82 9.71 11.55
N LYS A 26 7.71 9.46 12.26
CA LYS A 26 6.71 8.50 11.80
C LYS A 26 6.08 9.14 10.58
N ILE A 27 6.75 9.02 9.44
CA ILE A 27 6.19 9.49 8.19
C ILE A 27 5.06 8.52 7.89
N GLU A 28 3.85 8.91 8.27
CA GLU A 28 2.63 8.20 7.92
C GLU A 28 2.40 8.40 6.41
N TYR A 29 2.93 7.45 5.63
CA TYR A 29 2.67 7.35 4.20
C TYR A 29 1.32 6.67 3.92
N GLY A 30 0.71 6.03 4.92
CA GLY A 30 -0.60 5.38 4.78
C GLY A 30 -1.71 6.39 4.48
N GLY A 31 -2.48 6.14 3.43
CA GLY A 31 -3.72 6.87 3.14
C GLY A 31 -3.58 8.13 2.28
N ARG A 32 -2.37 8.56 1.91
CA ARG A 32 -2.20 9.62 0.89
C ARG A 32 -2.56 9.05 -0.48
N GLY A 33 -3.39 9.75 -1.25
CA GLY A 33 -3.89 9.31 -2.54
C GLY A 33 -5.24 8.60 -2.50
N MET A 34 -5.62 8.03 -1.34
CA MET A 34 -6.78 7.14 -1.27
C MET A 34 -8.12 7.85 -1.39
N SER A 35 -8.21 9.15 -1.08
CA SER A 35 -9.43 9.94 -1.30
C SER A 35 -9.67 10.16 -2.78
N LEU A 36 -8.70 10.75 -3.49
CA LEU A 36 -8.82 11.03 -4.91
C LEU A 36 -9.03 9.74 -5.72
N GLU A 37 -8.31 8.66 -5.39
CA GLU A 37 -8.50 7.37 -6.04
C GLU A 37 -9.92 6.83 -5.89
N LYS A 38 -10.51 6.91 -4.68
CA LYS A 38 -11.90 6.48 -4.45
C LYS A 38 -12.90 7.33 -5.20
N ASP A 39 -12.68 8.64 -5.27
CA ASP A 39 -13.55 9.57 -5.98
C ASP A 39 -13.52 9.32 -7.50
N ILE A 40 -12.33 9.05 -8.05
CA ILE A 40 -12.16 8.66 -9.45
C ILE A 40 -12.83 7.32 -9.71
N GLU A 41 -12.62 6.31 -8.86
CA GLU A 41 -13.23 5.00 -9.03
C GLU A 41 -14.76 5.08 -9.00
N ARG A 42 -15.32 5.85 -8.06
CA ARG A 42 -16.77 6.12 -8.00
C ARG A 42 -17.28 6.81 -9.27
N SER A 43 -16.51 7.76 -9.80
CA SER A 43 -16.85 8.47 -11.04
C SER A 43 -16.80 7.55 -12.25
N ASN A 44 -15.78 6.69 -12.34
CA ASN A 44 -15.63 5.71 -13.42
C ASN A 44 -16.77 4.69 -13.41
N GLN A 45 -17.16 4.18 -12.24
CA GLN A 45 -18.32 3.31 -12.08
C GLN A 45 -19.62 4.00 -12.50
N PHE A 46 -19.77 5.29 -12.16
CA PHE A 46 -20.89 6.10 -12.63
C PHE A 46 -20.91 6.19 -14.16
N TYR A 47 -19.78 6.51 -14.81
CA TYR A 47 -19.70 6.58 -16.27
C TYR A 47 -20.01 5.25 -16.96
N MET A 48 -19.51 4.14 -16.41
CA MET A 48 -19.76 2.80 -16.91
C MET A 48 -21.24 2.42 -16.79
N LYS A 49 -21.86 2.65 -15.62
CA LYS A 49 -23.27 2.35 -15.36
C LYS A 49 -24.22 3.12 -16.29
N HIS A 50 -23.88 4.37 -16.60
CA HIS A 50 -24.66 5.21 -17.51
C HIS A 50 -24.25 5.05 -18.98
N ARG A 51 -23.38 4.07 -19.31
CA ARG A 51 -22.88 3.81 -20.67
C ARG A 51 -22.27 5.05 -21.34
N ARG A 52 -21.63 5.93 -20.56
CA ARG A 52 -20.99 7.16 -21.07
C ARG A 52 -19.53 6.91 -21.48
N ALA A 53 -18.78 6.21 -20.63
CA ALA A 53 -17.38 5.87 -20.85
C ALA A 53 -17.05 4.56 -20.14
N VAL A 54 -16.02 3.86 -20.61
CA VAL A 54 -15.45 2.70 -19.94
C VAL A 54 -14.00 3.03 -19.59
N ILE A 55 -13.73 3.30 -18.32
CA ILE A 55 -12.44 3.75 -17.81
C ILE A 55 -12.10 2.91 -16.58
N HIS A 56 -10.87 2.40 -16.51
CA HIS A 56 -10.41 1.57 -15.41
C HIS A 56 -9.00 1.96 -14.96
N LYS A 57 -8.69 1.67 -13.70
CA LYS A 57 -7.34 1.76 -13.16
C LYS A 57 -6.54 0.53 -13.58
N LYS A 58 -5.30 0.73 -14.01
CA LYS A 58 -4.33 -0.36 -14.23
C LYS A 58 -3.90 -0.91 -12.87
N PRO A 59 -3.89 -2.24 -12.68
CA PRO A 59 -3.42 -2.84 -11.44
C PRO A 59 -1.94 -2.56 -11.24
N THR A 60 -1.50 -2.50 -9.98
CA THR A 60 -0.08 -2.31 -9.65
C THR A 60 0.76 -3.43 -10.28
N PRO A 61 1.75 -3.10 -11.10
CA PRO A 61 2.51 -4.12 -11.81
C PRO A 61 3.41 -4.90 -10.84
N VAL A 62 3.20 -6.21 -10.79
CA VAL A 62 3.97 -7.16 -9.99
C VAL A 62 4.52 -8.27 -10.88
N GLN A 63 5.76 -8.66 -10.62
CA GLN A 63 6.39 -9.84 -11.19
C GLN A 63 6.24 -11.00 -10.22
N VAL A 64 5.40 -11.96 -10.58
CA VAL A 64 5.23 -13.19 -9.80
C VAL A 64 6.39 -14.13 -10.11
N VAL A 65 7.06 -14.63 -9.07
CA VAL A 65 8.21 -15.54 -9.17
C VAL A 65 7.85 -16.94 -8.68
N HIS A 66 7.12 -17.04 -7.57
CA HIS A 66 6.73 -18.33 -7.00
C HIS A 66 5.25 -18.34 -6.61
N VAL A 67 4.54 -19.41 -7.00
CA VAL A 67 3.13 -19.64 -6.68
C VAL A 67 2.95 -21.06 -6.17
N ASP A 68 2.29 -21.18 -5.02
CA ASP A 68 1.88 -22.44 -4.42
C ASP A 68 0.42 -22.75 -4.77
N TYR A 69 0.14 -24.03 -5.00
CA TYR A 69 -1.21 -24.54 -5.31
C TYR A 69 -1.63 -25.60 -4.29
N PRO A 70 -2.10 -25.20 -3.08
CA PRO A 70 -2.48 -26.16 -2.05
C PRO A 70 -3.71 -27.00 -2.42
N LYS A 71 -4.59 -26.49 -3.30
CA LYS A 71 -5.78 -27.17 -3.84
C LYS A 71 -6.03 -26.68 -5.27
N ARG A 72 -6.76 -27.46 -6.08
CA ARG A 72 -7.09 -27.09 -7.48
C ARG A 72 -7.84 -25.75 -7.61
N SER A 73 -8.51 -25.29 -6.56
CA SER A 73 -9.27 -24.03 -6.51
C SER A 73 -8.51 -22.85 -5.88
N GLN A 74 -7.25 -23.05 -5.45
CA GLN A 74 -6.50 -22.05 -4.70
C GLN A 74 -5.08 -21.91 -5.25
N ALA A 75 -4.68 -20.66 -5.51
CA ALA A 75 -3.33 -20.28 -5.87
C ALA A 75 -2.86 -19.20 -4.89
N VAL A 76 -1.68 -19.36 -4.33
CA VAL A 76 -1.08 -18.42 -3.38
C VAL A 76 0.25 -17.95 -3.94
N ILE A 77 0.36 -16.66 -4.25
CA ILE A 77 1.63 -16.06 -4.62
C ILE A 77 2.51 -16.04 -3.37
N LYS A 78 3.63 -16.77 -3.40
CA LYS A 78 4.61 -16.83 -2.30
C LYS A 78 5.73 -15.82 -2.46
N GLU A 79 6.12 -15.54 -3.70
CA GLU A 79 7.19 -14.60 -4.01
C GLU A 79 6.78 -13.77 -5.22
N ALA A 80 6.81 -12.46 -5.05
CA ALA A 80 6.63 -11.50 -6.13
C ALA A 80 7.40 -10.21 -5.85
N TYR A 81 7.82 -9.54 -6.91
CA TYR A 81 8.54 -8.27 -6.87
C TYR A 81 7.70 -7.18 -7.53
N PHE A 82 7.64 -5.98 -6.94
CA PHE A 82 7.05 -4.84 -7.62
C PHE A 82 7.87 -4.46 -8.84
N ARG A 83 7.19 -4.10 -9.93
CA ARG A 83 7.82 -3.52 -11.12
C ARG A 83 7.56 -2.01 -11.16
N THR A 84 8.49 -1.28 -11.75
CA THR A 84 8.27 0.14 -12.06
C THR A 84 7.19 0.23 -13.13
N PRO A 85 6.11 1.00 -12.90
CA PRO A 85 5.12 1.25 -13.94
C PRO A 85 5.75 2.06 -15.08
N SER A 86 5.50 1.66 -16.32
CA SER A 86 5.95 2.37 -17.53
C SER A 86 4.85 3.23 -18.16
N THR A 87 3.65 3.23 -17.57
CA THR A 87 2.47 3.91 -18.08
C THR A 87 1.70 4.59 -16.94
N THR A 88 0.82 5.50 -17.31
CA THR A 88 -0.20 6.12 -16.44
C THR A 88 -1.11 5.11 -15.73
N ASP A 89 -1.74 5.57 -14.65
CA ASP A 89 -2.59 4.76 -13.78
C ASP A 89 -3.98 4.42 -14.37
N TYR A 90 -4.56 5.23 -15.27
CA TYR A 90 -5.92 5.03 -15.80
C TYR A 90 -5.97 5.06 -17.32
N ASN A 91 -6.78 4.17 -17.89
CA ASN A 91 -7.08 4.18 -19.32
C ASN A 91 -8.53 3.80 -19.60
N GLY A 92 -8.98 4.09 -20.82
CA GLY A 92 -10.35 3.78 -21.21
C GLY A 92 -10.73 4.27 -22.59
N ILE A 93 -12.03 4.20 -22.85
CA ILE A 93 -12.64 4.62 -24.11
C ILE A 93 -13.83 5.54 -23.81
N TYR A 94 -13.91 6.63 -24.58
CA TYR A 94 -15.04 7.54 -24.61
C TYR A 94 -15.38 7.87 -26.06
N GLN A 95 -16.62 7.61 -26.48
CA GLN A 95 -17.10 7.90 -27.84
C GLN A 95 -16.20 7.35 -28.96
N GLY A 96 -15.56 6.19 -28.75
CA GLY A 96 -14.65 5.57 -29.72
C GLY A 96 -13.21 6.09 -29.68
N TYR A 97 -12.90 7.07 -28.84
CA TYR A 97 -11.55 7.61 -28.66
C TYR A 97 -10.89 7.04 -27.40
N HIS A 98 -9.58 6.83 -27.49
CA HIS A 98 -8.74 6.40 -26.38
C HIS A 98 -8.57 7.53 -25.36
N ILE A 99 -8.76 7.21 -24.09
CA ILE A 99 -8.47 8.08 -22.95
C ILE A 99 -7.35 7.44 -22.14
N ASP A 100 -6.37 8.26 -21.76
CA ASP A 100 -5.25 7.89 -20.91
C ASP A 100 -4.95 9.07 -19.98
N PHE A 101 -4.96 8.84 -18.67
CA PHE A 101 -4.67 9.89 -17.69
C PHE A 101 -4.05 9.35 -16.39
N GLU A 102 -3.39 10.27 -15.68
CA GLU A 102 -2.85 10.04 -14.36
C GLU A 102 -3.44 11.05 -13.37
N ALA A 103 -3.59 10.64 -12.10
CA ALA A 103 -4.13 11.49 -11.06
C ALA A 103 -3.24 11.40 -9.82
N LYS A 104 -2.70 12.54 -9.39
CA LYS A 104 -1.90 12.67 -8.17
C LYS A 104 -2.50 13.76 -7.29
N GLU A 105 -2.51 13.53 -5.98
CA GLU A 105 -2.88 14.54 -4.99
C GLU A 105 -1.66 14.97 -4.18
N THR A 106 -1.61 16.25 -3.83
CA THR A 106 -0.64 16.80 -2.87
C THR A 106 -1.38 17.59 -1.80
N LYS A 107 -0.86 17.53 -0.57
CA LYS A 107 -1.30 18.41 0.52
C LYS A 107 -0.47 19.68 0.61
N ASN A 108 0.56 19.80 -0.24
CA ASN A 108 1.40 20.99 -0.26
C ASN A 108 0.55 22.17 -0.76
N LYS A 109 0.49 23.24 0.04
CA LYS A 109 -0.23 24.47 -0.30
C LYS A 109 0.62 25.41 -1.14
N THR A 110 1.91 25.14 -1.23
CA THR A 110 2.90 25.91 -1.98
C THR A 110 3.54 25.00 -3.04
N SER A 111 4.12 25.60 -4.08
CA SER A 111 4.76 24.88 -5.20
C SER A 111 6.26 24.74 -5.02
#